data_AF-A0A1I2ID24-F1
#
_entry.id   AF-A0A1I2ID24-F1
#
_cell.length_a   1.000
_cell.length_b   1.000
_cell.length_c   1.000
_cell.angle_alpha   90.00
_cell.angle_beta   90.00
_cell.angle_gamma   90.00
#
_symmetry.space_group_name_H-M   'P 1'
#
loop_
_entity.id
_entity.type
_entity.pdbx_description
1 polymer ?
#
loop_
_entity_poly.entity_id
_entity_poly.type
_entity_poly.pdbx_seq_one_letter_code
_entity_poly.pdbx_strand_id
1 'polypeptide(L)'
;MSPDEFLAQYKRRCLEGVVALLRESGDVTLADLRDLLTAAPELRRMTLTELFEAPSTLARPAPAPLSAAAKVSAYLLDQATTAGRRERGGLLVRVPSLTKIAEQVGARDDSVALTVSLLERRGLIAVRPRRILVRDRRGLALLAGRPLPRSRPRRT
;
A
#
# COMPACT_ATOMS: atom_id res chain seq x y z
N MET A 1 5.28 2.61 19.46
CA MET A 1 4.06 1.89 19.10
C MET A 1 4.44 0.47 18.73
N SER A 2 4.10 -0.50 19.56
CA SER A 2 4.43 -1.90 19.32
C SER A 2 3.53 -2.52 18.24
N PRO A 3 3.92 -3.63 17.59
CA PRO A 3 3.07 -4.36 16.65
C PRO A 3 1.72 -4.76 17.25
N ASP A 4 1.69 -5.09 18.54
CA ASP A 4 0.48 -5.45 19.27
C ASP A 4 -0.46 -4.26 19.49
N GLU A 5 0.10 -3.07 19.76
CA GLU A 5 -0.68 -1.82 19.86
C GLU A 5 -1.32 -1.44 18.53
N PHE A 6 -0.61 -1.62 17.41
CA PHE A 6 -1.17 -1.39 16.07
C PHE A 6 -2.32 -2.34 15.78
N LEU A 7 -2.16 -3.63 16.10
CA LEU A 7 -3.17 -4.65 15.86
C LEU A 7 -4.42 -4.42 16.74
N ALA A 8 -4.23 -3.99 17.98
CA ALA A 8 -5.31 -3.61 18.88
C ALA A 8 -6.06 -2.36 18.39
N GLN A 9 -5.33 -1.33 17.94
CA GLN A 9 -5.93 -0.10 17.41
C GLN A 9 -6.67 -0.33 16.09
N TYR A 10 -6.13 -1.20 15.23
CA TYR A 10 -6.76 -1.59 13.97
C TYR A 10 -8.06 -2.39 14.20
N LYS A 11 -8.02 -3.41 15.08
CA LYS A 11 -9.21 -4.18 15.48
C LYS A 11 -10.32 -3.26 16.02
N ARG A 12 -9.95 -2.28 16.84
CA ARG A 12 -10.90 -1.31 17.40
C ARG A 12 -11.59 -0.48 16.32
N ARG A 13 -10.83 0.09 15.38
CA ARG A 13 -11.37 0.88 14.27
C ARG A 13 -12.25 0.07 13.32
N CYS A 14 -11.87 -1.17 13.01
CA CYS A 14 -12.70 -2.05 12.18
C CYS A 14 -14.04 -2.36 12.87
N LEU A 15 -14.01 -2.67 14.17
CA LEU A 15 -15.23 -2.91 14.95
C LEU A 15 -16.11 -1.67 15.02
N GLU A 16 -15.53 -0.49 15.24
CA GLU A 16 -16.27 0.78 15.24
C GLU A 16 -16.96 1.06 13.90
N GLY A 17 -16.29 0.77 12.78
CA GLY A 17 -16.86 0.93 11.43
C GLY A 17 -18.01 -0.04 11.14
N VAL A 18 -17.89 -1.30 11.56
CA VAL A 18 -18.97 -2.30 11.43
C VAL A 18 -20.18 -1.90 12.27
N VAL A 19 -19.95 -1.38 13.47
CA VAL A 19 -21.04 -0.91 14.36
C VAL A 19 -21.74 0.32 13.81
N ALA A 20 -21.00 1.23 13.17
CA ALA A 20 -21.59 2.38 12.51
C ALA A 20 -22.51 1.94 11.35
N LEU A 21 -22.07 0.97 10.54
CA LEU A 21 -22.87 0.41 9.44
C LEU A 21 -24.10 -0.36 9.94
N LEU A 22 -23.98 -1.08 11.06
CA LEU A 22 -25.10 -1.81 11.67
C LEU A 22 -26.13 -0.86 12.31
N ARG A 23 -25.70 0.28 12.88
CA ARG A 23 -26.60 1.31 13.41
C ARG A 23 -27.45 1.98 12.34
N GLU A 24 -26.95 2.12 11.11
CA GLU A 24 -27.75 2.62 9.97
C GLU A 24 -28.86 1.64 9.56
N SER A 25 -28.76 0.36 9.94
CA SER A 25 -29.70 -0.71 9.56
C SER A 25 -30.76 -1.02 10.63
N GLY A 26 -30.78 -0.29 11.75
CA GLY A 26 -31.70 -0.50 12.89
C GLY A 26 -31.06 -1.27 14.04
N ASP A 27 -31.49 -0.94 15.28
CA ASP A 27 -30.93 -1.26 16.61
C ASP A 27 -30.20 -2.61 16.78
N VAL A 28 -28.99 -2.73 16.22
CA VAL A 28 -28.05 -3.81 16.54
C VAL A 28 -26.90 -3.21 17.33
N THR A 29 -26.81 -3.57 18.61
CA THR A 29 -25.72 -3.12 19.48
C THR A 29 -24.48 -4.00 19.32
N LEU A 30 -23.34 -3.52 19.81
CA LEU A 30 -22.10 -4.30 19.89
C LEU A 30 -22.26 -5.60 20.70
N ALA A 31 -23.14 -5.58 21.71
CA ALA A 31 -23.43 -6.76 22.52
C ALA A 31 -24.15 -7.81 21.68
N ASP A 32 -25.18 -7.40 20.92
CA ASP A 32 -25.96 -8.30 20.06
C ASP A 32 -25.09 -8.93 18.98
N LEU A 33 -24.20 -8.15 18.35
CA LEU A 33 -23.26 -8.68 17.36
C LEU A 33 -22.29 -9.69 17.99
N ARG A 34 -21.76 -9.40 19.18
CA ARG A 34 -20.85 -10.31 19.87
C ARG A 34 -21.54 -11.62 20.24
N ASP A 35 -22.76 -11.53 20.75
CA ASP A 35 -23.53 -12.69 21.17
C ASP A 35 -23.94 -13.53 19.95
N LEU A 36 -24.28 -12.90 18.83
CA LEU A 36 -24.59 -13.56 17.55
C LEU A 36 -23.36 -14.23 16.92
N LEU A 37 -22.19 -13.60 16.96
CA LEU A 37 -20.92 -14.19 16.52
C LEU A 37 -20.44 -15.33 17.43
N THR A 38 -20.88 -15.35 18.69
CA THR A 38 -20.59 -16.42 19.65
C THR A 38 -21.55 -17.60 19.46
N ALA A 39 -22.84 -17.32 19.23
CA ALA A 39 -23.88 -18.31 19.02
C ALA A 39 -23.78 -19.03 17.66
N ALA A 40 -23.23 -18.36 16.64
CA ALA A 40 -23.10 -18.92 15.29
C ALA A 40 -21.65 -18.84 14.77
N PRO A 41 -20.82 -19.87 15.04
CA PRO A 41 -19.42 -19.91 14.61
C PRO A 41 -19.23 -19.81 13.09
N GLU A 42 -20.21 -20.30 12.31
CA GLU A 42 -20.20 -20.20 10.85
C GLU A 42 -20.38 -18.76 10.37
N LEU A 43 -21.26 -17.99 11.03
CA LEU A 43 -21.39 -16.55 10.76
C LEU A 43 -20.10 -15.81 11.13
N ARG A 44 -19.47 -16.16 12.25
CA ARG A 44 -18.15 -15.61 12.59
C ARG A 44 -17.11 -15.86 11.50
N ARG A 45 -17.09 -17.05 10.91
CA ARG A 45 -16.18 -17.35 9.80
C ARG A 45 -16.52 -16.51 8.56
N MET A 46 -17.80 -16.43 8.19
CA MET A 46 -18.27 -15.64 7.05
C MET A 46 -17.98 -14.14 7.22
N THR A 47 -18.30 -13.55 8.38
CA THR A 47 -18.04 -12.13 8.67
C THR A 47 -16.54 -11.82 8.67
N LEU A 48 -15.70 -12.72 9.19
CA LEU A 48 -14.26 -12.56 9.10
C LEU A 48 -13.77 -12.67 7.65
N THR A 49 -14.23 -13.66 6.90
CA THR A 49 -13.87 -13.80 5.47
C THR A 49 -14.29 -12.57 4.68
N GLU A 50 -15.51 -12.05 4.85
CA GLU A 50 -15.95 -10.84 4.16
C GLU A 50 -15.15 -9.60 4.60
N LEU A 51 -14.85 -9.42 5.89
CA LEU A 51 -14.00 -8.32 6.35
C LEU A 51 -12.57 -8.40 5.80
N PHE A 52 -12.03 -9.60 5.62
CA PHE A 52 -10.66 -9.81 5.11
C PHE A 52 -10.59 -9.94 3.58
N GLU A 53 -11.67 -10.27 2.88
CA GLU A 53 -11.76 -10.33 1.41
C GLU A 53 -12.33 -9.04 0.78
N ALA A 54 -13.08 -8.23 1.52
CA ALA A 54 -13.54 -6.90 1.12
C ALA A 54 -12.45 -5.82 0.89
N PRO A 55 -11.17 -5.91 1.32
CA PRO A 55 -10.16 -4.96 0.87
C PRO A 55 -9.88 -5.08 -0.64
N SER A 56 -10.35 -6.13 -1.31
CA SER A 56 -10.16 -6.34 -2.75
C SER A 56 -11.16 -5.57 -3.61
N THR A 57 -12.39 -5.42 -3.12
CA THR A 57 -13.53 -4.87 -3.88
C THR A 57 -13.84 -3.41 -3.57
N LEU A 58 -13.54 -2.94 -2.34
CA LEU A 58 -13.69 -1.53 -1.97
C LEU A 58 -12.43 -0.68 -2.24
N ALA A 59 -11.32 -1.30 -2.64
CA ALA A 59 -10.07 -0.62 -3.02
C ALA A 59 -9.95 -0.39 -4.53
N ARG A 60 -11.06 -0.10 -5.22
CA ARG A 60 -10.97 0.68 -6.45
C ARG A 60 -11.32 2.12 -6.12
N PRO A 61 -10.38 2.90 -5.53
CA PRO A 61 -10.62 4.31 -5.39
C PRO A 61 -10.94 4.86 -6.78
N ALA A 62 -12.02 5.62 -6.89
CA ALA A 62 -12.19 6.57 -7.99
C ALA A 62 -10.86 7.33 -8.18
N PRO A 63 -10.49 7.76 -9.41
CA PRO A 63 -9.19 8.37 -9.67
C PRO A 63 -9.08 9.73 -8.96
N ALA A 64 -8.86 9.71 -7.65
CA ALA A 64 -8.35 10.81 -6.88
C ALA A 64 -6.98 11.17 -7.47
N PRO A 65 -6.59 12.44 -7.43
CA PRO A 65 -5.25 12.84 -7.84
C PRO A 65 -4.25 11.92 -7.15
N LEU A 66 -3.44 11.20 -7.94
CA LEU A 66 -2.49 10.21 -7.42
C LEU A 66 -1.72 10.84 -6.27
N SER A 67 -1.74 10.18 -5.10
CA SER A 67 -1.00 10.64 -3.94
C SER A 67 0.48 10.78 -4.30
N ALA A 68 1.23 11.67 -3.62
CA ALA A 68 2.67 11.80 -3.84
C ALA A 68 3.38 10.43 -3.73
N ALA A 69 2.92 9.57 -2.83
CA ALA A 69 3.37 8.19 -2.69
C ALA A 69 3.20 7.37 -3.96
N ALA A 70 2.01 7.40 -4.56
CA ALA A 70 1.72 6.68 -5.80
C ALA A 70 2.56 7.21 -6.97
N LYS A 71 2.67 8.54 -7.10
CA LYS A 71 3.43 9.20 -8.16
C LYS A 71 4.93 8.88 -8.11
N VAL A 72 5.54 8.99 -6.92
CA VAL A 72 6.96 8.65 -6.72
C VAL A 72 7.19 7.15 -6.92
N SER A 73 6.29 6.29 -6.44
CA SER A 73 6.43 4.84 -6.63
C SER A 73 6.34 4.45 -8.11
N ALA A 74 5.42 5.05 -8.85
CA ALA A 74 5.30 4.90 -10.29
C ALA A 74 6.58 5.36 -11.01
N TYR A 75 7.07 6.55 -10.68
CA TYR A 75 8.31 7.08 -11.25
C TYR A 75 9.51 6.13 -11.04
N LEU A 76 9.73 5.67 -9.81
CA LEU A 76 10.84 4.78 -9.50
C LEU A 76 10.70 3.41 -10.19
N LEU A 77 9.47 2.90 -10.31
CA LEU A 77 9.20 1.66 -11.03
C LEU A 77 9.47 1.79 -12.53
N ASP A 78 9.10 2.92 -13.14
CA ASP A 78 9.33 3.21 -14.55
C ASP A 78 10.83 3.37 -14.85
N GLN A 79 11.55 4.09 -13.98
CA GLN A 79 13.02 4.20 -14.07
C GLN A 79 13.67 2.82 -13.93
N ALA A 80 13.25 2.01 -12.95
CA ALA A 80 13.82 0.68 -12.72
C ALA A 80 13.56 -0.26 -13.90
N THR A 81 12.40 -0.12 -14.55
CA THR A 81 12.03 -0.95 -15.70
C THR A 81 12.79 -0.54 -16.97
N THR A 82 12.98 0.76 -17.19
CA THR A 82 13.59 1.30 -18.43
C THR A 82 15.11 1.34 -18.38
N ALA A 83 15.68 1.77 -17.26
CA ALA A 83 17.11 2.07 -17.11
C ALA A 83 17.78 1.30 -15.96
N GLY A 84 17.06 0.40 -15.28
CA GLY A 84 17.58 -0.34 -14.14
C GLY A 84 18.61 -1.38 -14.52
N ARG A 85 19.77 -1.33 -13.85
CA ARG A 85 20.81 -2.36 -13.93
C ARG A 85 20.59 -3.38 -12.82
N ARG A 86 20.66 -4.68 -13.13
CA ARG A 86 20.59 -5.73 -12.11
C ARG A 86 21.81 -5.67 -11.18
N GLU A 87 21.56 -5.64 -9.88
CA GLU A 87 22.55 -5.79 -8.82
C GLU A 87 22.07 -6.79 -7.76
N ARG A 88 22.97 -7.22 -6.87
CA ARG A 88 22.61 -8.10 -5.75
C ARG A 88 21.52 -7.42 -4.91
N GLY A 89 20.33 -8.03 -4.89
CA GLY A 89 19.18 -7.56 -4.11
C GLY A 89 18.23 -6.60 -4.82
N GLY A 90 18.40 -6.30 -6.12
CA GLY A 90 17.42 -5.48 -6.83
C GLY A 90 17.85 -4.89 -8.17
N LEU A 91 17.15 -3.83 -8.58
CA LEU A 91 17.47 -3.02 -9.75
C LEU A 91 18.05 -1.69 -9.30
N LEU A 92 19.32 -1.44 -9.62
CA LEU A 92 19.95 -0.15 -9.36
C LEU A 92 19.62 0.83 -10.48
N VAL A 93 19.09 1.98 -10.10
CA VAL A 93 18.76 3.09 -11.00
C VAL A 93 19.50 4.35 -10.61
N ARG A 94 19.94 5.10 -11.63
CA ARG A 94 20.41 6.47 -11.45
C ARG A 94 19.18 7.37 -11.40
N VAL A 95 19.09 8.20 -10.37
CA VAL A 95 17.98 9.13 -10.19
C VAL A 95 18.53 10.56 -10.07
N PRO A 96 17.77 11.58 -10.49
CA PRO A 96 18.15 12.97 -10.28
C PRO A 96 17.96 13.36 -8.80
N SER A 97 18.19 14.64 -8.47
CA SER A 97 17.92 15.15 -7.12
C SER A 97 16.43 15.02 -6.76
N LEU A 98 16.12 14.98 -5.46
CA LEU A 98 14.73 14.86 -4.99
C LEU A 98 13.84 16.01 -5.48
N THR A 99 14.37 17.24 -5.52
CA THR A 99 13.69 18.41 -6.12
C THR A 99 13.33 18.17 -7.59
N LYS A 100 14.26 17.61 -8.38
CA LYS A 100 13.96 17.30 -9.78
C LYS A 100 12.93 16.17 -9.92
N ILE A 101 12.95 15.19 -9.02
CA ILE A 101 11.90 14.17 -8.97
C ILE A 101 10.55 14.82 -8.65
N ALA A 102 10.49 15.74 -7.68
CA ALA A 102 9.28 16.46 -7.29
C ALA A 102 8.67 17.25 -8.45
N GLU A 103 9.50 17.97 -9.21
CA GLU A 103 9.08 18.63 -10.45
C GLU A 103 8.51 17.63 -11.47
N GLN A 104 9.22 16.51 -11.72
CA GLN A 104 8.83 15.52 -12.72
C GLN A 104 7.51 14.80 -12.37
N VAL A 105 7.27 14.56 -11.08
CA VAL A 105 6.06 13.86 -10.62
C VAL A 105 4.90 14.82 -10.30
N GLY A 106 5.14 16.13 -10.29
CA GLY A 106 4.16 17.14 -9.90
C GLY A 106 3.74 16.96 -8.44
N ALA A 107 4.71 16.97 -7.53
CA ALA A 107 4.51 16.92 -6.08
C ALA A 107 5.41 17.95 -5.37
N ARG A 108 5.14 18.24 -4.10
CA ARG A 108 6.02 19.09 -3.27
C ARG A 108 7.28 18.33 -2.87
N ASP A 109 8.41 19.03 -2.78
CA ASP A 109 9.71 18.48 -2.37
C ASP A 109 9.63 17.70 -1.05
N ASP A 110 9.00 18.28 -0.03
CA ASP A 110 8.82 17.64 1.29
C ASP A 110 8.02 16.34 1.19
N SER A 111 6.96 16.32 0.37
CA SER A 111 6.17 15.11 0.14
C SER A 111 7.01 14.00 -0.53
N VAL A 112 7.90 14.37 -1.46
CA VAL A 112 8.79 13.41 -2.11
C VAL A 112 9.84 12.88 -1.12
N ALA A 113 10.46 13.76 -0.34
CA ALA A 113 11.46 13.37 0.66
C ALA A 113 10.87 12.43 1.72
N LEU A 114 9.68 12.74 2.23
CA LEU A 114 8.94 11.89 3.16
C LEU A 114 8.58 10.55 2.53
N THR A 115 8.13 10.56 1.27
CA THR A 115 7.78 9.34 0.54
C THR A 115 9.01 8.45 0.35
N VAL A 116 10.14 8.99 -0.11
CA VAL A 116 11.39 8.25 -0.30
C VAL A 116 11.85 7.64 1.02
N SER A 117 11.81 8.41 2.11
CA SER A 117 12.14 7.92 3.45
C SER A 117 11.22 6.77 3.89
N LEU A 118 9.92 6.87 3.61
CA LEU A 118 8.95 5.82 3.92
C LEU A 118 9.20 4.55 3.10
N LEU A 119 9.50 4.69 1.80
CA LEU A 119 9.82 3.57 0.92
C LEU A 119 11.10 2.84 1.38
N GLU A 120 12.10 3.60 1.83
CA GLU A 120 13.35 3.04 2.37
C GLU A 120 13.12 2.29 3.68
N ARG A 121 12.39 2.89 4.64
CA ARG A 121 12.04 2.24 5.92
C ARG A 121 11.25 0.95 5.73
N ARG A 122 10.42 0.88 4.70
CA ARG A 122 9.66 -0.33 4.33
C ARG A 122 10.49 -1.37 3.56
N GLY A 123 11.76 -1.09 3.29
CA GLY A 123 12.66 -2.00 2.57
C GLY A 123 12.37 -2.13 1.07
N LEU A 124 11.48 -1.30 0.51
CA LEU A 124 11.12 -1.33 -0.91
C LEU A 124 12.28 -0.83 -1.77
N ILE A 125 13.01 0.15 -1.24
CA ILE A 125 14.20 0.75 -1.86
C ILE A 125 15.36 0.85 -0.87
N ALA A 126 16.55 1.13 -1.38
CA ALA A 126 17.66 1.66 -0.59
C ALA A 126 18.26 2.87 -1.32
N VAL A 127 18.48 3.96 -0.59
CA VAL A 127 19.02 5.19 -1.16
C VAL A 127 20.55 5.16 -1.12
N ARG A 128 21.18 5.58 -2.21
CA ARG A 128 22.63 5.78 -2.34
C ARG A 128 22.89 7.17 -2.95
N PRO A 129 24.12 7.71 -2.86
CA PRO A 129 24.44 8.96 -3.52
C PRO A 129 24.12 8.90 -5.03
N ARG A 130 23.15 9.73 -5.47
CA ARG A 130 22.67 9.83 -6.87
C ARG A 130 22.09 8.54 -7.48
N ARG A 131 21.79 7.53 -6.66
CA ARG A 131 21.25 6.23 -7.12
C ARG A 131 20.26 5.66 -6.11
N ILE A 132 19.29 4.90 -6.60
CA ILE A 132 18.34 4.16 -5.77
C ILE A 132 18.37 2.70 -6.19
N LEU A 133 18.47 1.79 -5.21
CA LEU A 133 18.31 0.36 -5.44
C LEU A 133 16.86 -0.02 -5.15
N VAL A 134 16.13 -0.43 -6.18
CA VAL A 134 14.75 -0.95 -6.05
C VAL A 134 14.81 -2.43 -5.69
N ARG A 135 14.45 -2.76 -4.46
CA ARG A 135 14.49 -4.13 -3.91
C ARG A 135 13.21 -4.89 -4.19
N ASP A 136 12.06 -4.26 -3.92
CA ASP A 136 10.75 -4.86 -4.14
C ASP A 136 9.94 -4.06 -5.17
N ARG A 137 9.98 -4.56 -6.41
CA ARG A 137 9.19 -4.01 -7.51
C ARG A 137 7.69 -4.21 -7.32
N ARG A 138 7.29 -5.31 -6.67
CA ARG A 138 5.87 -5.65 -6.50
C ARG A 138 5.22 -4.67 -5.52
N GLY A 139 5.86 -4.41 -4.40
CA GLY A 139 5.39 -3.41 -3.44
C GLY A 139 5.32 -2.00 -4.04
N LEU A 140 6.30 -1.59 -4.87
CA LEU A 140 6.21 -0.32 -5.59
C LEU A 140 5.04 -0.28 -6.58
N ALA A 141 4.77 -1.38 -7.30
CA ALA A 141 3.66 -1.45 -8.24
C ALA A 141 2.30 -1.35 -7.53
N LEU A 142 2.15 -2.00 -6.37
CA LEU A 142 0.95 -1.88 -5.53
C LEU A 142 0.73 -0.44 -5.06
N LEU A 143 1.78 0.23 -4.56
CA LEU A 143 1.69 1.63 -4.13
C LEU A 143 1.41 2.59 -5.30
N ALA A 144 1.92 2.27 -6.49
CA ALA A 144 1.64 3.01 -7.72
C ALA A 144 0.22 2.77 -8.25
N GLY A 145 -0.54 1.80 -7.71
CA GLY A 145 -1.82 1.37 -8.28
C GLY A 145 -1.69 0.78 -9.69
N ARG A 146 -0.52 0.20 -10.03
CA ARG A 146 -0.22 -0.33 -11.36
C ARG A 146 0.03 -1.84 -11.31
N PRO A 147 -0.50 -2.61 -12.28
CA PRO A 147 -0.06 -3.99 -12.45
C PRO A 147 1.42 -4.03 -12.86
N LEU A 148 2.17 -4.99 -12.35
CA LEU A 148 3.54 -5.20 -12.80
C LEU A 148 3.56 -5.51 -14.29
N PRO A 149 4.48 -4.91 -15.07
CA PRO A 149 4.68 -5.33 -16.45
C PRO A 149 5.12 -6.79 -16.45
N ARG A 150 4.30 -7.66 -17.05
CA ARG A 150 4.65 -9.07 -17.27
C ARG A 150 5.98 -9.09 -18.01
N SER A 151 6.99 -9.67 -17.39
CA SER A 151 8.31 -9.81 -18.01
C SER A 151 8.10 -10.62 -19.30
N ARG A 152 8.26 -10.01 -20.48
CA ARG A 152 8.28 -10.80 -21.71
C ARG A 152 9.45 -11.78 -21.62
N PRO A 153 9.26 -13.08 -21.89
CA PRO A 153 10.37 -14.01 -21.97
C PRO A 153 11.31 -13.49 -23.05
N ARG A 154 12.58 -13.24 -22.68
CA ARG A 154 13.63 -12.94 -23.66
C ARG A 154 13.74 -14.18 -24.55
N ARG A 155 13.34 -14.07 -25.81
CA ARG A 155 13.77 -15.03 -26.84
C ARG A 155 15.29 -14.90 -26.91
N THR A 156 15.97 -15.93 -26.43
CA THR A 156 17.38 -16.23 -26.71
C THR A 156 17.52 -16.65 -28.16
#